data_AF-A0A9P9EXR6-F1
#
_entry.id   AF-A0A9P9EXR6-F1
#
_cell.length_a   1.000
_cell.length_b   1.000
_cell.length_c   1.000
_cell.angle_alpha   90.00
_cell.angle_beta   90.00
_cell.angle_gamma   90.00
#
_symmetry.space_group_name_H-M   'P 1'
#
loop_
_entity.id
_entity.type
_entity.pdbx_description
1 polymer ?
#
loop_
_entity_poly.entity_id
_entity_poly.type
_entity_poly.pdbx_seq_one_letter_code
_entity_poly.pdbx_strand_id
1 'polypeptide(L)'
;MQQQYRAFAQQVPQRSPHATNQRRGGIGPMMSSGPHPSVPLTQAQLAQQQQAQAHASELAKRRSRKPTDKNMPEGVEDSIIDPEGVQRYKDLKDVERRLDATLTRKRLDIVDSATRTAKRYKTLRIWISNTVEDQIWQSNGLNVDAFDFAPSMEASYRVKIEGRLLDDEDDEDAPASANDSGAKAEQDGAGPSPQKAKAQTPQKHRFSHFFKALTVDFDRSRFRNGAEQTVEWKKPDTTARNPPSANLAAAADFDELTFKRNGDENTNITINLHRQETPETYQLSPELAEVVDMTEATQQEAVMGLWEYIKLLGLQEDEEKRNFRCDELLKKVVKRGDVGYIPMLNEYVTQHLRPLAPLRLPYTIRIDQEFHKDPQPTIYDIQVAVEDSFRDSLLPLINNPQYAAMLKDVTTLDDQLARVIQAVAVSKAKHSFFTSLSEDPTNFVKNWLSSQKRDLEVIMGEASRGGGEHASGDEWRRGGKDSVWATQNARESVNVLLSKQR
;
A
#
# COMPACT_ATOMS: atom_id res chain seq x y z
N MET A 1 65.00 16.53 -50.03
CA MET A 1 63.62 16.36 -49.53
C MET A 1 63.71 15.84 -48.12
N GLN A 2 63.21 16.64 -47.17
CA GLN A 2 63.43 16.53 -45.73
C GLN A 2 62.75 15.31 -45.12
N GLN A 3 63.47 14.62 -44.23
CA GLN A 3 62.89 13.77 -43.20
C GLN A 3 62.47 14.66 -42.02
N GLN A 4 61.20 14.56 -41.61
CA GLN A 4 60.72 15.10 -40.34
C GLN A 4 59.95 14.00 -39.60
N TYR A 5 60.59 13.49 -38.55
CA TYR A 5 59.99 12.69 -37.50
C TYR A 5 59.00 13.54 -36.70
N ARG A 6 57.77 13.05 -36.49
CA ARG A 6 56.81 13.62 -35.52
C ARG A 6 56.69 12.71 -34.31
N ALA A 7 56.67 13.35 -33.14
CA ALA A 7 56.77 12.77 -31.82
C ALA A 7 55.47 12.10 -31.32
N PHE A 8 55.65 11.07 -30.51
CA PHE A 8 54.66 10.45 -29.64
C PHE A 8 54.16 11.45 -28.58
N ALA A 9 52.85 11.52 -28.37
CA ALA A 9 52.24 12.08 -27.17
C ALA A 9 51.50 10.95 -26.42
N GLN A 10 52.04 10.55 -25.27
CA GLN A 10 51.38 9.66 -24.31
C GLN A 10 50.23 10.40 -23.63
N GLN A 11 49.02 9.84 -23.68
CA GLN A 11 47.88 10.28 -22.87
C GLN A 11 47.99 9.68 -21.46
N VAL A 12 47.92 10.57 -20.47
CA VAL A 12 47.82 10.24 -19.04
C VAL A 12 46.44 9.65 -18.74
N PRO A 13 46.31 8.53 -18.01
CA PRO A 13 45.01 7.94 -17.69
C PRO A 13 44.31 8.74 -16.59
N GLN A 14 43.15 9.33 -16.90
CA GLN A 14 42.26 9.92 -15.92
C GLN A 14 41.55 8.83 -15.10
N ARG A 15 41.82 8.78 -13.80
CA ARG A 15 41.05 8.02 -12.82
C ARG A 15 39.67 8.66 -12.64
N SER A 16 38.61 7.90 -12.88
CA SER A 16 37.23 8.23 -12.52
C SER A 16 37.04 8.05 -11.00
N PRO A 17 36.44 9.01 -10.27
CA PRO A 17 36.13 8.81 -8.86
C PRO A 17 34.92 7.87 -8.68
N HIS A 18 35.13 6.85 -7.86
CA HIS A 18 34.13 5.89 -7.38
C HIS A 18 32.93 6.60 -6.73
N ALA A 19 31.72 6.30 -7.19
CA ALA A 19 30.50 6.69 -6.51
C ALA A 19 30.16 5.64 -5.42
N THR A 20 30.11 6.10 -4.18
CA THR A 20 29.65 5.35 -3.02
C THR A 20 28.18 4.96 -3.14
N ASN A 21 27.92 3.67 -2.98
CA ASN A 21 26.62 3.03 -2.93
C ASN A 21 25.82 3.51 -1.69
N GLN A 22 24.70 4.22 -1.88
CA GLN A 22 23.63 4.29 -0.89
C GLN A 22 22.24 4.17 -1.52
N ARG A 23 21.63 3.02 -1.22
CA ARG A 23 20.20 2.67 -1.04
C ARG A 23 19.15 3.66 -1.58
N ARG A 24 18.41 3.23 -2.60
CA ARG A 24 17.13 3.84 -3.02
C ARG A 24 15.99 2.86 -2.73
N GLY A 25 15.25 3.12 -1.66
CA GLY A 25 13.86 2.66 -1.50
C GLY A 25 12.94 3.69 -2.17
N GLY A 26 12.02 3.23 -3.01
CA GLY A 26 11.06 4.09 -3.71
C GLY A 26 10.40 3.35 -4.86
N ILE A 27 9.18 2.88 -4.61
CA ILE A 27 8.34 2.01 -5.44
C ILE A 27 7.94 2.74 -6.73
N GLY A 28 8.31 2.16 -7.88
CA GLY A 28 7.79 2.46 -9.21
C GLY A 28 7.44 1.14 -9.91
N PRO A 29 6.54 1.14 -10.91
CA PRO A 29 5.93 -0.08 -11.43
C PRO A 29 6.99 -0.97 -12.12
N MET A 30 7.06 -2.22 -11.68
CA MET A 30 7.99 -3.23 -12.20
C MET A 30 7.54 -3.66 -13.60
N MET A 31 8.35 -3.36 -14.62
CA MET A 31 8.18 -3.90 -15.97
C MET A 31 8.98 -5.21 -16.10
N SER A 32 8.35 -6.22 -16.70
CA SER A 32 8.87 -7.57 -16.89
C SER A 32 10.19 -7.61 -17.66
N SER A 33 11.15 -8.38 -17.15
CA SER A 33 12.39 -8.75 -17.83
C SER A 33 12.11 -9.80 -18.92
N GLY A 34 11.76 -9.33 -20.12
CA GLY A 34 11.84 -10.08 -21.38
C GLY A 34 12.89 -9.45 -22.31
N PRO A 35 13.53 -10.21 -23.21
CA PRO A 35 14.55 -9.68 -24.11
C PRO A 35 13.87 -8.88 -25.23
N HIS A 36 13.60 -7.60 -24.98
CA HIS A 36 13.13 -6.66 -26.01
C HIS A 36 14.33 -5.98 -26.69
N PRO A 37 14.33 -5.84 -28.03
CA PRO A 37 15.36 -5.09 -28.73
C PRO A 37 15.32 -3.63 -28.26
N SER A 38 16.46 -3.14 -27.76
CA SER A 38 16.61 -1.76 -27.27
C SER A 38 16.39 -0.78 -28.42
N VAL A 39 15.19 -0.21 -28.50
CA VAL A 39 14.92 0.94 -29.37
C VAL A 39 15.74 2.12 -28.81
N PRO A 40 16.60 2.77 -29.62
CA PRO A 40 17.39 3.90 -29.13
C PRO A 40 16.43 5.03 -28.72
N LEU A 41 16.51 5.42 -27.44
CA LEU A 41 15.77 6.53 -26.87
C LEU A 41 15.99 7.78 -27.75
N THR A 42 14.92 8.43 -28.20
CA THR A 42 15.02 9.60 -29.08
C THR A 42 15.75 10.75 -28.38
N GLN A 43 16.57 11.52 -29.11
CA GLN A 43 17.30 12.68 -28.54
C GLN A 43 16.37 13.65 -27.79
N ALA A 44 15.12 13.78 -28.22
CA ALA A 44 14.10 14.59 -27.55
C ALA A 44 13.73 14.07 -26.14
N GLN A 45 13.64 12.75 -25.94
CA GLN A 45 13.37 12.16 -24.62
C GLN A 45 14.56 12.33 -23.67
N LEU A 46 15.80 12.25 -24.19
CA LEU A 46 17.01 12.46 -23.39
C LEU A 46 17.15 13.92 -22.93
N ALA A 47 16.86 14.88 -23.82
CA ALA A 47 16.84 16.30 -23.48
C ALA A 47 15.76 16.64 -22.42
N GLN A 48 14.58 16.04 -22.54
CA GLN A 48 13.49 16.23 -21.57
C GLN A 48 13.82 15.63 -20.19
N GLN A 49 14.48 14.47 -20.16
CA GLN A 49 14.96 13.87 -18.90
C GLN A 49 16.06 14.74 -18.25
N GLN A 50 16.96 15.31 -19.04
CA GLN A 50 18.04 16.18 -18.53
C GLN A 50 17.50 17.52 -18.01
N GLN A 51 16.49 18.11 -18.66
CA GLN A 51 15.79 19.29 -18.15
C GLN A 51 15.02 18.99 -16.86
N ALA A 52 14.35 17.84 -16.77
CA ALA A 52 13.66 17.44 -15.55
C ALA A 52 14.63 17.22 -14.37
N GLN A 53 15.80 16.63 -14.62
CA GLN A 53 16.86 16.48 -13.62
C GLN A 53 17.49 17.82 -13.22
N ALA A 54 17.69 18.74 -14.16
CA ALA A 54 18.17 20.09 -13.87
C ALA A 54 17.18 20.86 -13.00
N HIS A 55 15.89 20.82 -13.33
CA HIS A 55 14.83 21.44 -12.55
C HIS A 55 14.69 20.82 -11.14
N ALA A 56 14.80 19.49 -11.03
CA ALA A 56 14.82 18.80 -9.74
C ALA A 56 16.04 19.20 -8.88
N SER A 57 17.21 19.32 -9.50
CA SER A 57 18.44 19.75 -8.84
C SER A 57 18.36 21.22 -8.38
N GLU A 58 17.75 22.09 -9.18
CA GLU A 58 17.51 23.48 -8.82
C GLU A 58 16.52 23.60 -7.66
N LEU A 59 15.42 22.85 -7.70
CA LEU A 59 14.47 22.76 -6.59
C LEU A 59 15.13 22.23 -5.31
N ALA A 60 16.01 21.24 -5.41
CA ALA A 60 16.78 20.71 -4.27
C ALA A 60 17.72 21.77 -3.68
N LYS A 61 18.43 22.54 -4.53
CA LYS A 61 19.27 23.67 -4.08
C LYS A 61 18.45 24.78 -3.43
N ARG A 62 17.25 25.07 -3.92
CA ARG A 62 16.34 26.05 -3.30
C ARG A 62 15.84 25.56 -1.94
N ARG A 63 15.56 24.27 -1.80
CA ARG A 63 15.18 23.64 -0.52
C ARG A 63 16.33 23.63 0.49
N SER A 64 17.57 23.35 0.05
CA SER A 64 18.73 23.30 0.95
C SER A 64 19.21 24.66 1.44
N ARG A 65 18.85 25.75 0.75
CA ARG A 65 19.18 27.13 1.16
C ARG A 65 18.23 27.70 2.21
N LYS A 66 17.12 27.03 2.51
CA LYS A 66 16.20 27.48 3.57
C LYS A 66 16.81 27.18 4.95
N PRO A 67 16.83 28.16 5.87
CA PRO A 67 17.12 27.88 7.27
C PRO A 67 16.13 26.83 7.76
N THR A 68 16.66 25.69 8.22
CA THR A 68 15.88 24.57 8.77
C THR A 68 16.25 24.31 10.23
N ASP A 69 17.17 25.10 10.78
CA ASP A 69 17.61 24.95 12.16
C ASP A 69 16.51 25.42 13.12
N LYS A 70 16.14 24.52 14.01
CA LYS A 70 15.16 24.73 15.07
C LYS A 70 15.79 24.63 16.47
N ASN A 71 17.11 24.70 16.58
CA ASN A 71 17.79 24.67 17.87
C ASN A 71 17.98 26.10 18.40
N MET A 72 17.67 26.31 19.68
CA MET A 72 17.99 27.58 20.32
C MET A 72 19.52 27.76 20.37
N PRO A 73 20.05 28.96 20.07
CA PRO A 73 21.48 29.23 20.19
C PRO A 73 21.95 29.03 21.64
N GLU A 74 23.13 28.45 21.81
CA GLU A 74 23.73 28.21 23.13
C GLU A 74 23.93 29.50 23.93
N GLY A 75 23.74 29.49 25.25
CA GLY A 75 23.94 30.68 26.11
C GLY A 75 22.94 31.82 25.87
N VAL A 76 21.82 31.56 25.18
CA VAL A 76 20.71 32.51 25.10
C VAL A 76 20.03 32.65 26.46
N GLU A 77 20.02 31.59 27.27
CA GLU A 77 19.45 31.51 28.62
C GLU A 77 19.88 32.67 29.53
N ASP A 78 21.14 33.10 29.41
CA ASP A 78 21.70 34.20 30.23
C ASP A 78 21.28 35.60 29.77
N SER A 79 20.74 35.72 28.55
CA SER A 79 20.41 37.01 27.91
C SER A 79 18.90 37.32 27.89
N ILE A 80 18.06 36.41 28.39
CA ILE A 80 16.58 36.54 28.36
C ILE A 80 16.06 36.88 29.75
N ILE A 81 14.92 37.58 29.77
CA ILE A 81 14.22 37.97 30.99
C ILE A 81 13.63 36.74 31.70
N ASP A 82 13.23 35.72 30.94
CA ASP A 82 12.61 34.49 31.44
C ASP A 82 13.59 33.30 31.28
N PRO A 83 14.31 32.91 32.35
CA PRO A 83 15.31 31.85 32.30
C PRO A 83 14.70 30.46 32.04
N GLU A 84 13.41 30.26 32.32
CA GLU A 84 12.72 28.98 32.07
C GLU A 84 12.18 28.87 30.64
N GLY A 85 12.19 29.96 29.86
CA GLY A 85 11.63 30.00 28.51
C GLY A 85 12.32 29.03 27.54
N VAL A 86 13.65 28.92 27.62
CA VAL A 86 14.44 28.01 26.75
C VAL A 86 14.21 26.56 27.14
N GLN A 87 14.13 26.27 28.44
CA GLN A 87 13.87 24.91 28.91
C GLN A 87 12.47 24.44 28.46
N ARG A 88 11.44 25.27 28.63
CA ARG A 88 10.09 24.97 28.13
C ARG A 88 10.05 24.74 26.62
N TYR A 89 10.81 25.51 25.85
CA TYR A 89 10.94 25.27 24.40
C TYR A 89 11.58 23.91 24.08
N LYS A 90 12.67 23.54 24.79
CA LYS A 90 13.31 22.23 24.66
C LYS A 90 12.33 21.10 25.00
N ASP A 91 11.57 21.24 26.08
CA ASP A 91 10.58 20.24 26.51
C ASP A 91 9.45 20.08 25.48
N LEU A 92 8.92 21.19 24.94
CA LEU A 92 7.91 21.17 23.88
C LEU A 92 8.41 20.45 22.62
N LYS A 93 9.67 20.68 22.24
CA LYS A 93 10.31 20.00 21.11
C LYS A 93 10.47 18.51 21.34
N ASP A 94 10.80 18.09 22.57
CA ASP A 94 10.88 16.67 22.91
C ASP A 94 9.51 15.99 22.90
N VAL A 95 8.46 16.68 23.35
CA VAL A 95 7.08 16.21 23.26
C VAL A 95 6.64 16.09 21.79
N GLU A 96 6.90 17.11 20.96
CA GLU A 96 6.63 17.08 19.51
C GLU A 96 7.31 15.88 18.86
N ARG A 97 8.61 15.67 19.12
CA ARG A 97 9.37 14.53 18.59
C ARG A 97 8.76 13.18 18.98
N ARG A 98 8.30 13.04 20.22
CA ARG A 98 7.64 11.80 20.70
C ARG A 98 6.26 11.61 20.06
N LEU A 99 5.51 12.69 19.91
CA LEU A 99 4.20 12.68 19.27
C LEU A 99 4.32 12.29 17.80
N ASP A 100 5.23 12.91 17.06
CA ASP A 100 5.47 12.60 15.63
C ASP A 100 5.92 11.15 15.43
N ALA A 101 6.81 10.65 16.29
CA ALA A 101 7.25 9.27 16.25
C ALA A 101 6.10 8.30 16.52
N THR A 102 5.26 8.59 17.51
CA THR A 102 4.11 7.77 17.88
C THR A 102 3.03 7.81 16.78
N LEU A 103 2.73 8.99 16.24
CA LEU A 103 1.75 9.20 15.19
C LEU A 103 2.18 8.48 13.90
N THR A 104 3.44 8.63 13.48
CA THR A 104 3.96 7.95 12.30
C THR A 104 3.94 6.43 12.48
N ARG A 105 4.37 5.94 13.65
CA ARG A 105 4.31 4.51 13.98
C ARG A 105 2.86 4.00 13.93
N LYS A 106 1.93 4.66 14.62
CA LYS A 106 0.51 4.25 14.64
C LYS A 106 -0.11 4.30 13.25
N ARG A 107 0.23 5.30 12.43
CA ARG A 107 -0.24 5.37 11.04
C ARG A 107 0.28 4.19 10.22
N LEU A 108 1.56 3.82 10.38
CA LEU A 108 2.13 2.65 9.72
C LEU A 108 1.49 1.35 10.22
N ASP A 109 1.25 1.22 11.52
CA ASP A 109 0.56 0.08 12.12
C ASP A 109 -0.86 -0.05 11.57
N ILE A 110 -1.59 1.06 11.38
CA ILE A 110 -2.94 1.08 10.80
C ILE A 110 -2.91 0.72 9.32
N VAL A 111 -1.92 1.21 8.57
CA VAL A 111 -1.74 0.82 7.16
C VAL A 111 -1.42 -0.67 7.03
N ASP A 112 -0.54 -1.21 7.89
CA ASP A 112 -0.21 -2.65 7.91
C ASP A 112 -1.40 -3.51 8.40
N SER A 113 -2.18 -3.01 9.36
CA SER A 113 -3.40 -3.70 9.79
C SER A 113 -4.48 -3.67 8.71
N ALA A 114 -4.59 -2.57 7.96
CA ALA A 114 -5.56 -2.45 6.87
C ALA A 114 -5.21 -3.34 5.67
N THR A 115 -3.95 -3.74 5.49
CA THR A 115 -3.58 -4.73 4.46
C THR A 115 -3.83 -6.16 4.91
N ARG A 116 -3.85 -6.43 6.21
CA ARG A 116 -4.22 -7.74 6.78
C ARG A 116 -5.73 -7.86 6.90
N THR A 117 -6.38 -8.44 5.89
CA THR A 117 -7.81 -8.75 5.96
C THR A 117 -8.00 -10.03 6.79
N ALA A 118 -8.57 -9.91 7.99
CA ALA A 118 -9.10 -11.04 8.71
C ALA A 118 -10.44 -11.46 8.07
N LYS A 119 -10.61 -12.76 7.78
CA LYS A 119 -11.87 -13.30 7.29
C LYS A 119 -12.79 -13.55 8.49
N ARG A 120 -13.99 -12.97 8.48
CA ARG A 120 -15.07 -13.33 9.41
C ARG A 120 -16.05 -14.22 8.67
N TYR A 121 -16.42 -15.35 9.24
CA TYR A 121 -17.44 -16.23 8.65
C TYR A 121 -18.81 -15.81 9.17
N LYS A 122 -19.77 -15.66 8.25
CA LYS A 122 -21.18 -15.42 8.55
C LYS A 122 -22.05 -16.47 7.86
N THR A 123 -23.25 -16.68 8.36
CA THR A 123 -24.18 -17.65 7.80
C THR A 123 -25.02 -17.01 6.69
N LEU A 124 -24.83 -17.47 5.46
CA LEU A 124 -25.68 -17.19 4.32
C LEU A 124 -26.79 -18.24 4.24
N ARG A 125 -28.03 -17.81 4.39
CA ARG A 125 -29.20 -18.67 4.20
C ARG A 125 -29.68 -18.60 2.76
N ILE A 126 -29.91 -19.77 2.16
CA ILE A 126 -30.40 -19.93 0.80
C ILE A 126 -31.76 -20.62 0.85
N TRP A 127 -32.76 -20.00 0.22
CA TRP A 127 -34.09 -20.57 0.01
C TRP A 127 -34.23 -21.02 -1.43
N ILE A 128 -34.68 -22.25 -1.61
CA ILE A 128 -35.02 -22.79 -2.92
C ILE A 128 -36.50 -23.16 -2.89
N SER A 129 -37.27 -22.56 -3.78
CA SER A 129 -38.69 -22.84 -3.95
C SER A 129 -39.02 -23.05 -5.41
N ASN A 130 -40.06 -23.82 -5.69
CA ASN A 130 -40.58 -23.96 -7.04
C ASN A 130 -42.07 -23.64 -7.10
N THR A 131 -42.47 -23.05 -8.22
CA THR A 131 -43.87 -22.80 -8.57
C THR A 131 -44.16 -23.44 -9.92
N VAL A 132 -45.40 -23.85 -10.15
CA VAL A 132 -45.80 -24.49 -11.41
C VAL A 132 -46.94 -23.74 -12.08
N GLU A 133 -46.90 -23.71 -13.41
CA GLU A 133 -47.87 -23.06 -14.29
C GLU A 133 -48.33 -24.08 -15.34
N ASP A 134 -49.60 -23.98 -15.75
CA ASP A 134 -50.20 -24.79 -16.83
C ASP A 134 -50.11 -26.32 -16.61
N GLN A 135 -50.12 -26.77 -15.34
CA GLN A 135 -50.15 -28.19 -15.02
C GLN A 135 -51.53 -28.81 -15.26
N ILE A 136 -51.56 -30.12 -15.52
CA ILE A 136 -52.80 -30.86 -15.85
C ILE A 136 -53.88 -30.68 -14.78
N TRP A 137 -53.50 -30.63 -13.49
CA TRP A 137 -54.41 -30.41 -12.37
C TRP A 137 -54.78 -28.94 -12.13
N GLN A 138 -54.09 -27.98 -12.75
CA GLN A 138 -54.44 -26.56 -12.74
C GLN A 138 -55.43 -26.20 -13.86
N SER A 139 -55.44 -26.98 -14.94
CA SER A 139 -56.45 -26.91 -16.00
C SER A 139 -57.79 -27.42 -15.47
N ASN A 140 -58.58 -26.51 -14.92
CA ASN A 140 -59.88 -26.82 -14.36
C ASN A 140 -60.90 -26.97 -15.50
N GLY A 141 -60.99 -28.18 -16.06
CA GLY A 141 -62.00 -28.59 -17.02
C GLY A 141 -61.76 -28.10 -18.44
N LEU A 142 -61.42 -29.02 -19.35
CA LEU A 142 -61.54 -28.79 -20.79
C LEU A 142 -62.93 -28.20 -21.09
N ASN A 143 -62.98 -26.97 -21.61
CA ASN A 143 -64.13 -26.55 -22.39
C ASN A 143 -64.08 -27.35 -23.69
N VAL A 144 -64.95 -28.35 -23.81
CA VAL A 144 -64.95 -29.37 -24.86
C VAL A 144 -65.20 -28.79 -26.27
N ASP A 145 -65.55 -27.50 -26.38
CA ASP A 145 -65.91 -26.82 -27.63
C ASP A 145 -64.87 -25.83 -28.19
N ALA A 146 -63.67 -25.72 -27.61
CA ALA A 146 -62.62 -24.85 -28.14
C ALA A 146 -61.42 -25.68 -28.67
N PHE A 147 -61.61 -26.28 -29.85
CA PHE A 147 -60.51 -26.81 -30.68
C PHE A 147 -59.73 -25.62 -31.27
N ASP A 148 -58.95 -24.94 -30.44
CA ASP A 148 -58.03 -23.90 -30.87
C ASP A 148 -56.65 -24.52 -31.16
N PHE A 149 -56.19 -24.40 -32.41
CA PHE A 149 -54.86 -24.82 -32.88
C PHE A 149 -53.76 -23.86 -32.43
N ALA A 150 -53.87 -23.30 -31.21
CA ALA A 150 -52.77 -22.61 -30.57
C ALA A 150 -51.69 -23.63 -30.17
N PRO A 151 -50.40 -23.34 -30.36
CA PRO A 151 -49.35 -24.29 -30.00
C PRO A 151 -49.41 -24.50 -28.48
N SER A 152 -49.88 -25.69 -28.08
CA SER A 152 -49.65 -26.37 -26.81
C SER A 152 -49.35 -25.46 -25.61
N MET A 153 -50.30 -25.26 -24.69
CA MET A 153 -49.97 -24.85 -23.32
C MET A 153 -49.07 -25.93 -22.72
N GLU A 154 -47.76 -25.72 -22.79
CA GLU A 154 -46.77 -26.64 -22.28
C GLU A 154 -46.63 -26.43 -20.76
N ALA A 155 -46.96 -27.47 -20.00
CA ALA A 155 -46.79 -27.49 -18.55
C ALA A 155 -45.38 -27.04 -18.18
N SER A 156 -45.28 -26.10 -17.24
CA SER A 156 -44.00 -25.48 -16.91
C SER A 156 -43.82 -25.29 -15.42
N TYR A 157 -42.57 -25.20 -15.02
CA TYR A 157 -42.17 -24.91 -13.65
C TYR A 157 -41.16 -23.78 -13.61
N ARG A 158 -41.20 -23.00 -12.54
CA ARG A 158 -40.24 -21.94 -12.22
C ARG A 158 -39.57 -22.29 -10.91
N VAL A 159 -38.24 -22.29 -10.91
CA VAL A 159 -37.44 -22.43 -9.69
C VAL A 159 -36.89 -21.07 -9.31
N LYS A 160 -36.99 -20.74 -8.03
CA LYS A 160 -36.51 -19.52 -7.41
C LYS A 160 -35.43 -19.89 -6.39
N ILE A 161 -34.24 -19.31 -6.54
CA ILE A 161 -33.11 -19.46 -5.62
C ILE A 161 -32.84 -18.08 -5.03
N GLU A 162 -33.08 -17.92 -3.74
CA GLU A 162 -32.85 -16.68 -3.01
C GLU A 162 -31.77 -16.87 -1.96
N GLY A 163 -30.90 -15.88 -1.78
CA GLY A 163 -29.90 -15.89 -0.72
C GLY A 163 -29.93 -14.61 0.11
N ARG A 164 -29.78 -14.75 1.43
CA ARG A 164 -29.72 -13.63 2.36
C ARG A 164 -28.72 -13.91 3.46
N LEU A 165 -27.87 -12.94 3.75
CA LEU A 165 -26.96 -13.03 4.89
C LEU A 165 -27.75 -12.89 6.19
N LEU A 166 -27.51 -13.79 7.13
CA LEU A 166 -28.06 -13.66 8.48
C LEU A 166 -27.17 -12.72 9.28
N ASP A 167 -27.81 -11.84 10.04
CA ASP A 167 -27.11 -10.99 11.01
C ASP A 167 -26.87 -11.83 12.27
N ASP A 168 -25.63 -11.88 12.74
CA ASP A 168 -25.32 -12.54 14.01
C ASP A 168 -25.66 -11.55 15.15
N GLU A 169 -26.13 -12.05 16.30
CA GLU A 169 -26.46 -11.21 17.47
C GLU A 169 -25.26 -10.34 17.93
N ASP A 170 -24.03 -10.75 17.60
CA ASP A 170 -22.78 -10.02 17.85
C ASP A 170 -22.60 -8.73 17.01
N ASP A 171 -23.40 -8.49 15.97
CA ASP A 171 -23.33 -7.26 15.17
C ASP A 171 -24.03 -6.06 15.86
N GLU A 172 -24.77 -6.29 16.95
CA GLU A 172 -25.41 -5.20 17.73
C GLU A 172 -24.39 -4.33 18.50
N ASP A 173 -23.15 -4.80 18.68
CA ASP A 173 -22.07 -4.08 19.35
C ASP A 173 -21.17 -3.25 18.38
N ALA A 174 -21.44 -3.28 17.07
CA ALA A 174 -20.76 -2.39 16.14
C ALA A 174 -21.27 -0.94 16.35
N PRO A 175 -20.39 0.07 16.52
CA PRO A 175 -20.83 1.44 16.73
C PRO A 175 -21.64 1.89 15.52
N ALA A 176 -22.96 2.03 15.72
CA ALA A 176 -23.84 2.65 14.76
C ALA A 176 -23.20 3.97 14.34
N SER A 177 -22.90 4.08 13.04
CA SER A 177 -22.28 5.26 12.46
C SER A 177 -23.18 6.46 12.76
N ALA A 178 -22.80 7.23 13.78
CA ALA A 178 -23.46 8.45 14.20
C ALA A 178 -23.11 9.54 13.18
N ASN A 179 -23.80 9.52 12.05
CA ASN A 179 -23.91 10.64 11.14
C ASN A 179 -25.39 10.94 10.91
N ASP A 180 -26.06 11.37 11.98
CA ASP A 180 -27.25 12.21 11.87
C ASP A 180 -27.11 13.38 12.85
N SER A 181 -26.36 14.39 12.40
CA SER A 181 -26.37 15.71 13.00
C SER A 181 -27.22 16.64 12.13
N GLY A 182 -28.53 16.60 12.34
CA GLY A 182 -29.52 17.49 11.73
C GLY A 182 -30.46 18.07 12.79
N ALA A 183 -30.06 19.22 13.34
CA ALA A 183 -30.78 20.18 14.19
C ALA A 183 -32.27 19.94 14.55
N LYS A 184 -32.55 19.98 15.86
CA LYS A 184 -33.88 20.15 16.47
C LYS A 184 -34.59 21.43 15.98
N ALA A 185 -35.88 21.30 15.70
CA ALA A 185 -36.88 22.35 15.95
C ALA A 185 -38.12 21.69 16.56
N GLU A 186 -38.47 22.11 17.78
CA GLU A 186 -39.67 21.70 18.52
C GLU A 186 -40.94 22.25 17.85
N GLN A 187 -41.98 21.41 17.75
CA GLN A 187 -43.37 21.88 17.84
C GLN A 187 -44.29 20.75 18.35
N ASP A 188 -45.02 21.08 19.41
CA ASP A 188 -46.00 20.24 20.11
C ASP A 188 -47.15 19.73 19.22
N GLY A 189 -47.58 18.49 19.46
CA GLY A 189 -48.82 17.95 18.91
C GLY A 189 -49.05 16.47 19.22
N ALA A 190 -49.98 16.19 20.14
CA ALA A 190 -50.38 14.85 20.57
C ALA A 190 -51.15 14.06 19.49
N GLY A 191 -50.82 12.78 19.30
CA GLY A 191 -51.56 11.82 18.46
C GLY A 191 -50.79 10.51 18.22
N PRO A 192 -51.47 9.35 18.05
CA PRO A 192 -50.95 8.05 18.48
C PRO A 192 -49.98 7.37 17.49
N SER A 193 -49.20 6.46 18.06
CA SER A 193 -48.10 5.70 17.47
C SER A 193 -48.50 4.89 16.22
N PRO A 194 -47.75 4.97 15.11
CA PRO A 194 -47.71 3.91 14.12
C PRO A 194 -46.59 2.92 14.47
N GLN A 195 -46.91 1.64 14.37
CA GLN A 195 -46.00 0.51 14.52
C GLN A 195 -44.72 0.74 13.71
N LYS A 196 -43.57 0.65 14.38
CA LYS A 196 -42.25 0.64 13.75
C LYS A 196 -42.17 -0.58 12.82
N ALA A 197 -42.40 -0.37 11.52
CA ALA A 197 -41.82 -1.24 10.50
C ALA A 197 -40.31 -1.20 10.72
N LYS A 198 -39.70 -2.35 11.05
CA LYS A 198 -38.23 -2.50 11.06
C LYS A 198 -37.75 -2.14 9.65
N ALA A 199 -37.23 -0.92 9.48
CA ALA A 199 -36.51 -0.55 8.29
C ALA A 199 -35.34 -1.53 8.17
N GLN A 200 -35.36 -2.37 7.13
CA GLN A 200 -34.28 -3.30 6.85
C GLN A 200 -33.03 -2.46 6.59
N THR A 201 -32.03 -2.58 7.47
CA THR A 201 -30.68 -2.08 7.21
C THR A 201 -30.24 -2.61 5.86
N PRO A 202 -29.73 -1.76 4.94
CA PRO A 202 -29.32 -2.21 3.62
C PRO A 202 -28.24 -3.28 3.79
N GLN A 203 -28.54 -4.51 3.35
CA GLN A 203 -27.58 -5.60 3.41
C GLN A 203 -26.35 -5.22 2.58
N LYS A 204 -25.20 -5.24 3.24
CA LYS A 204 -23.93 -4.73 2.68
C LYS A 204 -23.43 -5.58 1.50
N HIS A 205 -23.83 -6.85 1.44
CA HIS A 205 -23.47 -7.79 0.38
C HIS A 205 -24.70 -8.60 -0.07
N ARG A 206 -24.96 -8.60 -1.38
CA ARG A 206 -26.00 -9.41 -2.03
C ARG A 206 -25.58 -10.89 -2.16
N PHE A 207 -26.53 -11.79 -2.41
CA PHE A 207 -26.25 -13.21 -2.66
C PHE A 207 -25.15 -13.44 -3.72
N SER A 208 -25.24 -12.78 -4.87
CA SER A 208 -24.27 -12.92 -5.98
C SER A 208 -22.87 -12.36 -5.66
N HIS A 209 -22.68 -11.68 -4.53
CA HIS A 209 -21.36 -11.22 -4.09
C HIS A 209 -20.44 -12.40 -3.77
N PHE A 210 -20.98 -13.45 -3.17
CA PHE A 210 -20.23 -14.57 -2.61
C PHE A 210 -19.91 -15.69 -3.61
N PHE A 211 -20.37 -15.59 -4.86
CA PHE A 211 -20.23 -16.66 -5.85
C PHE A 211 -19.71 -16.14 -7.20
N LYS A 212 -18.78 -16.88 -7.80
CA LYS A 212 -18.23 -16.64 -9.15
C LYS A 212 -19.15 -17.19 -10.23
N ALA A 213 -19.79 -18.31 -9.95
CA ALA A 213 -20.68 -18.99 -10.87
C ALA A 213 -21.73 -19.83 -10.12
N LEU A 214 -22.87 -20.03 -10.75
CA LEU A 214 -23.94 -20.91 -10.31
C LEU A 214 -24.35 -21.76 -11.52
N THR A 215 -24.35 -23.09 -11.36
CA THR A 215 -24.87 -24.00 -12.39
C THR A 215 -25.95 -24.89 -11.82
N VAL A 216 -26.94 -25.23 -12.64
CA VAL A 216 -28.00 -26.18 -12.28
C VAL A 216 -27.92 -27.38 -13.21
N ASP A 217 -27.54 -28.52 -12.64
CA ASP A 217 -27.46 -29.80 -13.33
C ASP A 217 -28.75 -30.58 -13.13
N PHE A 218 -29.30 -31.09 -14.23
CA PHE A 218 -30.48 -31.96 -14.25
C PHE A 218 -30.03 -33.43 -14.36
N ASP A 219 -30.77 -34.34 -13.73
CA ASP A 219 -30.47 -35.77 -13.78
C ASP A 219 -30.61 -36.31 -15.22
N ARG A 220 -29.47 -36.59 -15.85
CA ARG A 220 -29.37 -37.08 -17.23
C ARG A 220 -29.97 -38.47 -17.43
N SER A 221 -30.23 -39.23 -16.37
CA SER A 221 -30.72 -40.62 -16.47
C SER A 221 -32.12 -40.75 -17.08
N ARG A 222 -32.91 -39.66 -17.12
CA ARG A 222 -34.31 -39.68 -17.61
C ARG A 222 -34.50 -39.21 -19.05
N PHE A 223 -33.50 -38.56 -19.65
CA PHE A 223 -33.65 -37.95 -20.98
C PHE A 223 -32.91 -38.77 -22.07
N ARG A 224 -33.68 -39.41 -22.96
CA ARG A 224 -33.13 -40.18 -24.10
C ARG A 224 -32.58 -39.32 -25.25
N ASN A 225 -32.90 -38.02 -25.26
CA ASN A 225 -32.48 -37.09 -26.30
C ASN A 225 -31.50 -36.08 -25.71
N GLY A 226 -30.21 -36.26 -26.02
CA GLY A 226 -29.12 -35.47 -25.47
C GLY A 226 -29.20 -34.00 -25.89
N ALA A 227 -29.51 -33.13 -24.93
CA ALA A 227 -28.96 -31.80 -24.67
C ALA A 227 -29.99 -30.93 -23.93
N GLU A 228 -30.28 -31.26 -22.67
CA GLU A 228 -30.83 -30.21 -21.79
C GLU A 228 -29.74 -29.17 -21.55
N GLN A 229 -30.00 -27.91 -21.92
CA GLN A 229 -29.12 -26.78 -21.57
C GLN A 229 -29.10 -26.64 -20.05
N THR A 230 -27.96 -26.89 -19.41
CA THR A 230 -27.75 -26.54 -18.00
C THR A 230 -27.96 -25.04 -17.81
N VAL A 231 -28.66 -24.64 -16.76
CA VAL A 231 -28.79 -23.22 -16.41
C VAL A 231 -27.46 -22.79 -15.80
N GLU A 232 -26.78 -21.84 -16.43
CA GLU A 232 -25.49 -21.33 -15.98
C GLU A 232 -25.55 -19.81 -15.82
N TRP A 233 -25.14 -19.36 -14.64
CA TRP A 233 -24.79 -17.97 -14.37
C TRP A 233 -23.31 -17.89 -14.05
N LYS A 234 -22.61 -16.97 -14.71
CA LYS A 234 -21.21 -16.63 -14.44
C LYS A 234 -21.13 -15.14 -14.18
N LYS A 235 -20.43 -14.76 -13.11
CA LYS A 235 -20.19 -13.36 -12.80
C LYS A 235 -19.35 -12.73 -13.91
N PRO A 236 -19.77 -11.60 -14.50
CA PRO A 236 -19.00 -10.94 -15.54
C PRO A 236 -17.65 -10.45 -14.98
N ASP A 237 -16.58 -10.76 -15.69
CA ASP A 237 -15.21 -10.50 -15.27
C ASP A 237 -14.92 -8.98 -15.25
N THR A 238 -14.70 -8.41 -14.06
CA THR A 238 -14.42 -6.98 -13.89
C THR A 238 -13.02 -6.59 -14.38
N THR A 239 -12.21 -7.56 -14.83
CA THR A 239 -10.83 -7.38 -15.28
C THR A 239 -10.73 -7.04 -16.78
N ALA A 240 -11.80 -7.20 -17.56
CA ALA A 240 -11.83 -6.92 -18.98
C ALA A 240 -12.40 -5.51 -19.26
N ARG A 241 -11.49 -4.53 -19.38
CA ARG A 241 -11.59 -3.39 -20.30
C ARG A 241 -12.88 -2.53 -20.19
N ASN A 242 -13.19 -1.98 -19.02
CA ASN A 242 -14.01 -0.76 -18.90
C ASN A 242 -13.76 -0.04 -17.56
N PRO A 243 -13.83 1.30 -17.51
CA PRO A 243 -13.59 2.06 -16.28
C PRO A 243 -14.62 1.74 -15.19
N PRO A 244 -14.31 1.99 -13.89
CA PRO A 244 -15.21 1.72 -12.78
C PRO A 244 -16.35 2.74 -12.80
N SER A 245 -17.36 2.48 -13.63
CA SER A 245 -18.65 3.14 -13.52
C SER A 245 -19.43 2.46 -12.41
N ALA A 246 -20.01 3.28 -11.53
CA ALA A 246 -20.59 2.95 -10.23
C ALA A 246 -21.87 2.10 -10.26
N ASN A 247 -22.04 1.19 -11.22
CA ASN A 247 -23.11 0.21 -11.23
C ASN A 247 -22.58 -1.08 -11.83
N LEU A 248 -22.31 -2.09 -10.99
CA LEU A 248 -22.31 -3.48 -11.44
C LEU A 248 -23.63 -3.67 -12.21
N ALA A 249 -23.58 -4.23 -13.43
CA ALA A 249 -24.80 -4.51 -14.19
C ALA A 249 -25.77 -5.26 -13.29
N ALA A 250 -27.08 -4.95 -13.32
CA ALA A 250 -28.07 -5.62 -12.46
C ALA A 250 -28.07 -7.16 -12.59
N ALA A 251 -27.48 -7.71 -13.66
CA ALA A 251 -27.24 -9.14 -13.87
C ALA A 251 -26.05 -9.73 -13.06
N ALA A 252 -25.23 -8.89 -12.45
CA ALA A 252 -24.05 -9.26 -11.64
C ALA A 252 -24.30 -9.12 -10.13
N ASP A 253 -25.30 -8.34 -9.73
CA ASP A 253 -25.62 -8.04 -8.34
C ASP A 253 -27.10 -8.30 -8.06
N PHE A 254 -27.42 -9.47 -7.49
CA PHE A 254 -28.79 -9.92 -7.21
C PHE A 254 -28.85 -10.82 -5.97
N ASP A 255 -30.03 -10.84 -5.33
CA ASP A 255 -30.37 -11.77 -4.24
C ASP A 255 -31.17 -12.98 -4.72
N GLU A 256 -31.80 -12.87 -5.89
CA GLU A 256 -32.74 -13.85 -6.44
C GLU A 256 -32.31 -14.26 -7.86
N LEU A 257 -32.22 -15.57 -8.09
CA LEU A 257 -32.10 -16.16 -9.42
C LEU A 257 -33.33 -17.04 -9.72
N THR A 258 -34.04 -16.72 -10.79
CA THR A 258 -35.18 -17.53 -11.27
C THR A 258 -34.93 -18.06 -12.67
N PHE A 259 -35.35 -19.29 -12.92
CA PHE A 259 -35.44 -19.84 -14.28
C PHE A 259 -36.77 -20.59 -14.47
N LYS A 260 -37.28 -20.57 -15.69
CA LYS A 260 -38.51 -21.27 -16.11
C LYS A 260 -38.16 -22.32 -17.16
N ARG A 261 -38.71 -23.54 -17.01
CA ARG A 261 -38.55 -24.65 -17.95
C ARG A 261 -39.86 -25.42 -18.08
N ASN A 262 -39.96 -26.20 -19.14
CA ASN A 262 -41.14 -27.00 -19.43
C ASN A 262 -40.95 -28.37 -18.77
N GLY A 263 -42.01 -28.90 -18.17
CA GLY A 263 -42.01 -30.16 -17.47
C GLY A 263 -43.27 -30.37 -16.64
N ASP A 264 -43.70 -31.62 -16.62
CA ASP A 264 -44.90 -32.15 -15.97
C ASP A 264 -44.60 -33.21 -14.89
N GLU A 265 -43.34 -33.66 -14.80
CA GLU A 265 -42.88 -34.65 -13.80
C GLU A 265 -41.87 -34.10 -12.77
N ASN A 266 -41.89 -34.71 -11.58
CA ASN A 266 -40.94 -34.42 -10.50
C ASN A 266 -39.51 -34.73 -10.94
N THR A 267 -38.62 -33.75 -10.81
CA THR A 267 -37.24 -33.83 -11.30
C THR A 267 -36.24 -33.49 -10.21
N ASN A 268 -35.21 -34.32 -10.05
CA ASN A 268 -34.08 -34.02 -9.16
C ASN A 268 -33.06 -33.16 -9.90
N ILE A 269 -32.64 -32.07 -9.26
CA ILE A 269 -31.60 -31.16 -9.74
C ILE A 269 -30.50 -31.04 -8.68
N THR A 270 -29.30 -30.69 -9.14
CA THR A 270 -28.19 -30.29 -8.26
C THR A 270 -27.78 -28.88 -8.61
N ILE A 271 -27.89 -27.97 -7.64
CA ILE A 271 -27.43 -26.59 -7.79
C ILE A 271 -25.98 -26.54 -7.30
N ASN A 272 -25.05 -26.21 -8.19
CA ASN A 272 -23.63 -26.05 -7.90
C ASN A 272 -23.31 -24.56 -7.71
N LEU A 273 -22.78 -24.19 -6.55
CA LEU A 273 -22.35 -22.83 -6.25
C LEU A 273 -20.82 -22.77 -6.17
N HIS A 274 -20.20 -21.98 -7.05
CA HIS A 274 -18.76 -21.73 -7.04
C HIS A 274 -18.44 -20.51 -6.20
N ARG A 275 -17.82 -20.69 -5.02
CA ARG A 275 -17.49 -19.61 -4.08
C ARG A 275 -16.55 -18.58 -4.70
N GLN A 276 -16.80 -17.30 -4.42
CA GLN A 276 -15.92 -16.19 -4.71
C GLN A 276 -15.22 -15.74 -3.44
N GLU A 277 -13.97 -16.14 -3.30
CA GLU A 277 -13.10 -15.63 -2.23
C GLU A 277 -11.97 -14.81 -2.82
N THR A 278 -11.67 -13.69 -2.17
CA THR A 278 -10.53 -12.83 -2.51
C THR A 278 -9.70 -12.66 -1.24
N PRO A 279 -8.45 -13.18 -1.18
CA PRO A 279 -7.76 -13.98 -2.19
C PRO A 279 -8.42 -15.35 -2.45
N GLU A 280 -8.18 -15.90 -3.65
CA GLU A 280 -8.75 -17.19 -4.08
C GLU A 280 -8.24 -18.35 -3.22
N THR A 281 -9.17 -19.18 -2.76
CA THR A 281 -8.91 -20.41 -2.03
C THR A 281 -8.93 -21.62 -2.96
N TYR A 282 -8.00 -22.53 -2.71
CA TYR A 282 -7.81 -23.75 -3.49
C TYR A 282 -7.95 -24.96 -2.57
N GLN A 283 -8.33 -26.08 -3.18
CA GLN A 283 -8.25 -27.38 -2.53
C GLN A 283 -6.82 -27.89 -2.64
N LEU A 284 -6.21 -28.23 -1.50
CA LEU A 284 -4.86 -28.77 -1.44
C LEU A 284 -4.86 -30.25 -1.81
N SER A 285 -3.80 -30.72 -2.47
CA SER A 285 -3.57 -32.15 -2.66
C SER A 285 -3.41 -32.84 -1.29
N PRO A 286 -3.77 -34.12 -1.13
CA PRO A 286 -3.58 -34.83 0.13
C PRO A 286 -2.13 -34.81 0.61
N GLU A 287 -1.16 -34.80 -0.31
CA GLU A 287 0.28 -34.74 -0.03
C GLU A 287 0.68 -33.41 0.63
N LEU A 288 0.13 -32.29 0.16
CA LEU A 288 0.41 -30.97 0.73
C LEU A 288 -0.43 -30.69 1.98
N ALA A 289 -1.65 -31.21 2.02
CA ALA A 289 -2.55 -31.08 3.16
C ALA A 289 -1.99 -31.73 4.43
N GLU A 290 -1.31 -32.87 4.30
CA GLU A 290 -0.65 -33.57 5.42
C GLU A 290 0.52 -32.75 6.01
N VAL A 291 1.22 -31.97 5.19
CA VAL A 291 2.36 -31.14 5.63
C VAL A 291 1.91 -29.83 6.27
N VAL A 292 0.93 -29.17 5.66
CA VAL A 292 0.43 -27.85 6.07
C VAL A 292 -0.67 -27.93 7.13
N ASP A 293 -1.25 -29.13 7.34
CA ASP A 293 -2.39 -29.38 8.22
C ASP A 293 -3.65 -28.57 7.84
N MET A 294 -3.88 -28.41 6.54
CA MET A 294 -5.02 -27.69 5.97
C MET A 294 -5.55 -28.41 4.72
N THR A 295 -6.87 -28.46 4.52
CA THR A 295 -7.48 -29.02 3.30
C THR A 295 -7.79 -27.96 2.24
N GLU A 296 -8.06 -26.74 2.69
CA GLU A 296 -8.39 -25.58 1.87
C GLU A 296 -7.52 -24.41 2.33
N ALA A 297 -6.81 -23.79 1.40
CA ALA A 297 -5.96 -22.64 1.71
C ALA A 297 -5.79 -21.75 0.48
N THR A 298 -5.40 -20.50 0.71
CA THR A 298 -4.88 -19.65 -0.36
C THR A 298 -3.48 -20.11 -0.75
N GLN A 299 -3.04 -19.77 -1.97
CA GLN A 299 -1.68 -20.09 -2.41
C GLN A 299 -0.61 -19.54 -1.46
N GLN A 300 -0.82 -18.33 -0.91
CA GLN A 300 0.13 -17.70 0.01
C GLN A 300 0.15 -18.37 1.37
N GLU A 301 -1.01 -18.75 1.92
CA GLU A 301 -1.09 -19.51 3.17
C GLU A 301 -0.42 -20.88 3.03
N ALA A 302 -0.65 -21.59 1.91
CA ALA A 302 -0.01 -22.88 1.66
C ALA A 302 1.53 -22.75 1.54
N VAL A 303 2.04 -21.70 0.89
CA VAL A 303 3.48 -21.42 0.84
C VAL A 303 4.04 -21.08 2.22
N MET A 304 3.32 -20.28 3.01
CA MET A 304 3.72 -19.92 4.37
C MET A 304 3.74 -21.16 5.27
N GLY A 305 2.70 -22.00 5.24
CA GLY A 305 2.65 -23.22 6.02
C GLY A 305 3.76 -24.20 5.66
N LEU A 306 4.07 -24.34 4.37
CA LEU A 306 5.21 -25.15 3.93
C LEU A 306 6.56 -24.59 4.45
N TRP A 307 6.71 -23.27 4.48
CA TRP A 307 7.89 -22.60 5.03
C TRP A 307 8.00 -22.75 6.55
N GLU A 308 6.89 -22.62 7.27
CA GLU A 308 6.81 -22.81 8.71
C GLU A 308 7.17 -24.25 9.10
N TYR A 309 6.68 -25.23 8.34
CA TYR A 309 7.04 -26.64 8.49
C TYR A 309 8.55 -26.86 8.37
N ILE A 310 9.18 -26.33 7.31
CA ILE A 310 10.64 -26.45 7.09
C ILE A 310 11.43 -25.84 8.25
N LYS A 311 10.99 -24.69 8.77
CA LYS A 311 11.64 -24.04 9.93
C LYS A 311 11.45 -24.84 11.21
N LEU A 312 10.24 -25.30 11.48
CA LEU A 312 9.89 -25.98 12.73
C LEU A 312 10.69 -27.28 12.89
N LEU A 313 10.90 -28.00 11.79
CA LEU A 313 11.69 -29.24 11.78
C LEU A 313 13.20 -29.01 11.54
N GLY A 314 13.65 -27.76 11.41
CA GLY A 314 15.07 -27.44 11.24
C GLY A 314 15.70 -28.05 9.97
N LEU A 315 14.93 -28.16 8.89
CA LEU A 315 15.34 -28.86 7.67
C LEU A 315 16.25 -28.01 6.75
N GLN A 316 16.47 -26.74 7.08
CA GLN A 316 17.31 -25.83 6.33
C GLN A 316 18.80 -26.21 6.45
N GLU A 317 19.56 -26.12 5.35
CA GLU A 317 21.00 -26.40 5.37
C GLU A 317 21.80 -25.23 5.95
N ASP A 318 22.85 -25.55 6.73
CA ASP A 318 23.68 -24.54 7.40
C ASP A 318 24.60 -23.78 6.42
N GLU A 319 25.12 -24.47 5.40
CA GLU A 319 26.04 -23.90 4.41
C GLU A 319 25.30 -23.07 3.35
N GLU A 320 24.23 -23.61 2.77
CA GLU A 320 23.39 -22.93 1.78
C GLU A 320 21.97 -22.77 2.32
N LYS A 321 21.72 -21.63 2.99
CA LYS A 321 20.42 -21.31 3.59
C LYS A 321 19.28 -21.17 2.58
N ARG A 322 19.52 -21.25 1.27
CA ARG A 322 18.45 -21.30 0.26
C ARG A 322 17.96 -22.74 -0.02
N ASN A 323 18.68 -23.75 0.45
CA ASN A 323 18.33 -25.15 0.31
C ASN A 323 17.73 -25.70 1.61
N PHE A 324 16.89 -26.72 1.46
CA PHE A 324 16.37 -27.50 2.59
C PHE A 324 16.34 -28.99 2.24
N ARG A 325 16.54 -29.84 3.24
CA ARG A 325 16.44 -31.29 3.12
C ARG A 325 14.98 -31.72 3.16
N CYS A 326 14.55 -32.48 2.16
CA CYS A 326 13.20 -33.03 2.11
C CYS A 326 13.11 -34.28 2.99
N ASP A 327 12.23 -34.26 3.98
CA ASP A 327 11.81 -35.46 4.69
C ASP A 327 10.83 -36.31 3.84
N GLU A 328 10.31 -37.40 4.37
CA GLU A 328 9.43 -38.31 3.62
C GLU A 328 8.17 -37.62 3.08
N LEU A 329 7.62 -36.64 3.81
CA LEU A 329 6.42 -35.91 3.41
C LEU A 329 6.75 -34.85 2.35
N LEU A 330 7.80 -34.06 2.55
CA LEU A 330 8.26 -33.06 1.59
C LEU A 330 8.75 -33.68 0.29
N LYS A 331 9.29 -34.90 0.31
CA LYS A 331 9.65 -35.64 -0.91
C LYS A 331 8.42 -35.88 -1.80
N LYS A 332 7.25 -36.17 -1.21
CA LYS A 332 5.99 -36.30 -1.95
C LYS A 332 5.58 -34.97 -2.60
N VAL A 333 5.79 -33.85 -1.91
CA VAL A 333 5.42 -32.51 -2.41
C VAL A 333 6.40 -31.99 -3.48
N VAL A 334 7.71 -32.05 -3.23
CA VAL A 334 8.74 -31.43 -4.08
C VAL A 334 9.02 -32.24 -5.35
N LYS A 335 8.85 -33.58 -5.32
CA LYS A 335 9.01 -34.54 -6.44
C LYS A 335 10.35 -34.49 -7.22
N ARG A 336 11.28 -33.59 -6.85
CA ARG A 336 12.57 -33.34 -7.54
C ARG A 336 13.81 -33.84 -6.79
N GLY A 337 13.64 -34.63 -5.74
CA GLY A 337 14.74 -35.28 -5.01
C GLY A 337 14.76 -34.97 -3.52
N ASP A 338 15.89 -35.26 -2.88
CA ASP A 338 16.08 -35.16 -1.43
C ASP A 338 16.37 -33.72 -0.94
N VAL A 339 16.56 -32.78 -1.86
CA VAL A 339 16.83 -31.36 -1.56
C VAL A 339 15.87 -30.47 -2.31
N GLY A 340 15.24 -29.53 -1.60
CA GLY A 340 14.38 -28.50 -2.16
C GLY A 340 15.02 -27.12 -2.10
N TYR A 341 14.49 -26.19 -2.91
CA TYR A 341 14.99 -24.80 -3.00
C TYR A 341 13.92 -23.80 -2.55
N ILE A 342 14.23 -22.96 -1.56
CA ILE A 342 13.27 -22.04 -0.91
C ILE A 342 12.63 -21.05 -1.90
N PRO A 343 13.38 -20.42 -2.83
CA PRO A 343 12.75 -19.56 -3.84
C PRO A 343 11.74 -20.26 -4.76
N MET A 344 11.77 -21.60 -4.85
CA MET A 344 10.82 -22.39 -5.65
C MET A 344 9.60 -22.89 -4.86
N LEU A 345 9.44 -22.52 -3.58
CA LEU A 345 8.30 -22.97 -2.77
C LEU A 345 6.94 -22.67 -3.44
N ASN A 346 6.81 -21.53 -4.10
CA ASN A 346 5.59 -21.18 -4.82
C ASN A 346 5.33 -22.14 -5.99
N GLU A 347 6.36 -22.52 -6.75
CA GLU A 347 6.22 -23.49 -7.85
C GLU A 347 5.87 -24.88 -7.35
N TYR A 348 6.45 -25.31 -6.21
CA TYR A 348 6.09 -26.59 -5.60
C TYR A 348 4.63 -26.59 -5.16
N VAL A 349 4.19 -25.56 -4.43
CA VAL A 349 2.80 -25.44 -3.97
C VAL A 349 1.83 -25.41 -5.15
N THR A 350 2.12 -24.64 -6.21
CA THR A 350 1.23 -24.47 -7.38
C THR A 350 0.88 -25.81 -8.04
N GLN A 351 1.78 -26.79 -8.06
CA GLN A 351 1.52 -28.13 -8.62
C GLN A 351 0.53 -28.97 -7.80
N HIS A 352 0.29 -28.57 -6.55
CA HIS A 352 -0.60 -29.24 -5.60
C HIS A 352 -1.88 -28.46 -5.31
N LEU A 353 -2.10 -27.34 -5.99
CA LEU A 353 -3.34 -26.57 -5.90
C LEU A 353 -4.35 -27.07 -6.93
N ARG A 354 -5.58 -27.32 -6.48
CA ARG A 354 -6.73 -27.62 -7.35
C ARG A 354 -7.83 -26.58 -7.11
N PRO A 355 -8.63 -26.24 -8.14
CA PRO A 355 -9.77 -25.36 -7.95
C PRO A 355 -10.72 -25.97 -6.92
N LEU A 356 -11.29 -25.13 -6.05
CA LEU A 356 -12.19 -25.57 -5.01
C LEU A 356 -13.45 -26.22 -5.61
N ALA A 357 -13.87 -27.35 -5.05
CA ALA A 357 -15.08 -28.01 -5.47
C ALA A 357 -16.31 -27.12 -5.22
N PRO A 358 -17.29 -27.07 -6.15
CA PRO A 358 -18.50 -26.30 -5.92
C PRO A 358 -19.32 -26.89 -4.78
N LEU A 359 -20.05 -26.03 -4.08
CA LEU A 359 -21.06 -26.44 -3.10
C LEU A 359 -22.25 -27.03 -3.84
N ARG A 360 -22.59 -28.29 -3.54
CA ARG A 360 -23.67 -29.02 -4.22
C ARG A 360 -24.92 -29.03 -3.33
N LEU A 361 -25.97 -28.36 -3.79
CA LEU A 361 -27.27 -28.33 -3.10
C LEU A 361 -28.26 -29.23 -3.88
N PRO A 362 -28.54 -30.45 -3.40
CA PRO A 362 -29.48 -31.35 -4.06
C PRO A 362 -30.93 -30.89 -3.80
N TYR A 363 -31.70 -30.62 -4.85
CA TYR A 363 -33.08 -30.17 -4.73
C TYR A 363 -34.01 -31.01 -5.62
N THR A 364 -35.20 -31.33 -5.13
CA THR A 364 -36.24 -32.01 -5.93
C THR A 364 -37.30 -31.01 -6.31
N ILE A 365 -37.46 -30.77 -7.61
CA ILE A 365 -38.56 -29.98 -8.16
C ILE A 365 -39.84 -30.81 -8.03
N ARG A 366 -40.75 -30.35 -7.17
CA ARG A 366 -42.02 -31.01 -6.88
C ARG A 366 -43.15 -30.38 -7.69
N ILE A 367 -43.79 -31.12 -8.59
CA ILE A 367 -44.89 -30.68 -9.44
C ILE A 367 -46.27 -31.11 -8.87
N ASP A 368 -46.25 -31.98 -7.85
CA ASP A 368 -47.42 -32.53 -7.17
C ASP A 368 -48.38 -31.43 -6.65
N GLN A 369 -49.68 -31.64 -6.81
CA GLN A 369 -50.73 -30.71 -6.35
C GLN A 369 -50.69 -30.51 -4.81
N GLU A 370 -50.35 -31.55 -4.06
CA GLU A 370 -50.32 -31.53 -2.59
C GLU A 370 -49.25 -30.58 -2.03
N PHE A 371 -48.07 -30.57 -2.67
CA PHE A 371 -46.97 -29.69 -2.29
C PHE A 371 -47.30 -28.21 -2.51
N HIS A 372 -48.06 -27.91 -3.56
CA HIS A 372 -48.45 -26.54 -3.91
C HIS A 372 -49.60 -25.97 -3.09
N LYS A 373 -50.22 -26.75 -2.19
CA LYS A 373 -51.23 -26.24 -1.24
C LYS A 373 -50.59 -25.43 -0.10
N ASP A 374 -49.40 -25.83 0.34
CA ASP A 374 -48.58 -25.10 1.32
C ASP A 374 -47.08 -25.26 0.96
N PRO A 375 -46.58 -24.47 -0.01
CA PRO A 375 -45.22 -24.63 -0.51
C PRO A 375 -44.20 -24.14 0.52
N GLN A 376 -43.52 -25.09 1.16
CA GLN A 376 -42.40 -24.80 2.07
C GLN A 376 -41.08 -24.72 1.27
N PRO A 377 -40.32 -23.62 1.36
CA PRO A 377 -39.02 -23.53 0.69
C PRO A 377 -38.01 -24.47 1.35
N THR A 378 -37.14 -25.07 0.55
CA THR A 378 -35.99 -25.82 1.07
C THR A 378 -34.90 -24.83 1.46
N ILE A 379 -34.41 -24.93 2.70
CA ILE A 379 -33.46 -23.98 3.29
C ILE A 379 -32.10 -24.64 3.44
N TYR A 380 -31.05 -23.95 2.97
CA TYR A 380 -29.65 -24.33 3.19
C TYR A 380 -28.90 -23.19 3.87
N ASP A 381 -28.21 -23.49 4.97
CA ASP A 381 -27.34 -22.55 5.67
C ASP A 381 -25.88 -22.85 5.32
N ILE A 382 -25.17 -21.86 4.81
CA ILE A 382 -23.79 -21.99 4.31
C ILE A 382 -22.93 -20.91 4.96
N GLN A 383 -21.73 -21.27 5.42
CA GLN A 383 -20.77 -20.28 5.92
C GLN A 383 -20.05 -19.60 4.76
N VAL A 384 -20.12 -18.27 4.72
CA VAL A 384 -19.42 -17.44 3.74
C VAL A 384 -18.43 -16.51 4.46
N ALA A 385 -17.26 -16.32 3.85
CA ALA A 385 -16.30 -15.34 4.33
C ALA A 385 -16.74 -13.93 3.95
N VAL A 386 -16.84 -13.05 4.94
CA VAL A 386 -17.16 -11.63 4.81
C VAL A 386 -15.94 -10.83 5.26
N GLU A 387 -15.63 -9.75 4.55
CA GLU A 387 -14.57 -8.84 4.96
C GLU A 387 -14.95 -8.09 6.24
N ASP A 388 -13.98 -7.89 7.14
CA ASP A 388 -14.20 -7.18 8.39
C ASP A 388 -14.56 -5.71 8.15
N SER A 389 -15.68 -5.28 8.75
CA SER A 389 -16.13 -3.89 8.83
C SER A 389 -15.11 -2.93 9.44
N PHE A 390 -14.16 -3.43 10.23
CA PHE A 390 -13.09 -2.63 10.81
C PHE A 390 -12.24 -1.93 9.74
N ARG A 391 -12.03 -2.55 8.57
CA ARG A 391 -11.28 -1.94 7.46
C ARG A 391 -11.94 -0.64 6.98
N ASP A 392 -13.26 -0.61 6.90
CA ASP A 392 -14.01 0.58 6.50
C ASP A 392 -13.92 1.70 7.53
N SER A 393 -13.69 1.38 8.81
CA SER A 393 -13.42 2.38 9.84
C SER A 393 -11.99 2.95 9.75
N LEU A 394 -11.01 2.14 9.33
CA LEU A 394 -9.61 2.55 9.22
C LEU A 394 -9.30 3.35 7.95
N LEU A 395 -9.97 3.04 6.84
CA LEU A 395 -9.74 3.69 5.53
C LEU A 395 -9.90 5.23 5.57
N PRO A 396 -10.95 5.80 6.19
CA PRO A 396 -11.08 7.25 6.37
C PRO A 396 -9.94 7.86 7.16
N LEU A 397 -9.39 7.16 8.16
CA LEU A 397 -8.29 7.64 8.98
C LEU A 397 -6.98 7.73 8.18
N ILE A 398 -6.73 6.76 7.30
CA ILE A 398 -5.52 6.71 6.44
C ILE A 398 -5.59 7.79 5.35
N ASN A 399 -6.76 7.94 4.73
CA ASN A 399 -6.97 8.77 3.54
C ASN A 399 -7.57 10.15 3.86
N ASN A 400 -7.51 10.60 5.12
CA ASN A 400 -8.08 11.89 5.51
C ASN A 400 -7.38 13.05 4.75
N PRO A 401 -8.08 13.77 3.86
CA PRO A 401 -7.50 14.88 3.10
C PRO A 401 -7.10 16.06 4.00
N GLN A 402 -7.74 16.22 5.16
CA GLN A 402 -7.42 17.27 6.13
C GLN A 402 -6.02 17.07 6.73
N TYR A 403 -5.59 15.82 6.90
CA TYR A 403 -4.24 15.52 7.41
C TYR A 403 -3.15 16.06 6.46
N ALA A 404 -3.36 15.93 5.15
CA ALA A 404 -2.43 16.48 4.16
C ALA A 404 -2.40 18.01 4.15
N ALA A 405 -3.52 18.67 4.46
CA ALA A 405 -3.57 20.12 4.65
C ALA A 405 -2.82 20.53 5.92
N MET A 406 -3.08 19.86 7.05
CA MET A 406 -2.40 20.10 8.33
C MET A 406 -0.87 19.97 8.19
N LEU A 407 -0.36 18.97 7.48
CA LEU A 407 1.09 18.82 7.25
C LEU A 407 1.71 19.99 6.47
N LYS A 408 0.95 20.59 5.54
CA LYS A 408 1.41 21.80 4.83
C LYS A 408 1.48 22.97 5.80
N ASP A 409 0.48 23.14 6.65
CA ASP A 409 0.46 24.21 7.64
C ASP A 409 1.60 24.06 8.64
N VAL A 410 1.86 22.85 9.14
CA VAL A 410 3.02 22.54 10.00
C VAL A 410 4.33 22.92 9.33
N THR A 411 4.49 22.60 8.03
CA THR A 411 5.68 23.00 7.26
C THR A 411 5.83 24.53 7.19
N THR A 412 4.72 25.27 7.08
CA THR A 412 4.78 26.74 7.07
C THR A 412 5.13 27.32 8.44
N LEU A 413 4.63 26.73 9.53
CA LEU A 413 4.96 27.12 10.91
C LEU A 413 6.44 26.84 11.21
N ASP A 414 6.96 25.72 10.74
CA ASP A 414 8.39 25.38 10.83
C ASP A 414 9.29 26.40 10.11
N ASP A 415 8.91 26.80 8.90
CA ASP A 415 9.60 27.84 8.13
C ASP A 415 9.59 29.19 8.88
N GLN A 416 8.51 29.51 9.62
CA GLN A 416 8.44 30.71 10.45
C GLN A 416 9.30 30.57 11.71
N LEU A 417 9.25 29.43 12.39
CA LEU A 417 10.03 29.12 13.58
C LEU A 417 11.53 29.24 13.31
N ALA A 418 12.01 28.68 12.20
CA ALA A 418 13.42 28.77 11.80
C ALA A 418 13.88 30.23 11.57
N ARG A 419 13.01 31.08 11.00
CA ARG A 419 13.31 32.52 10.84
C ARG A 419 13.41 33.24 12.19
N VAL A 420 12.52 32.92 13.12
CA VAL A 420 12.55 33.51 14.47
C VAL A 420 13.83 33.08 15.20
N ILE A 421 14.20 31.81 15.13
CA ILE A 421 15.43 31.28 15.75
C ILE A 421 16.67 31.93 15.16
N GLN A 422 16.72 32.12 13.84
CA GLN A 422 17.80 32.87 13.20
C GLN A 422 17.86 34.33 13.70
N ALA A 423 16.71 35.00 13.84
CA ALA A 423 16.66 36.36 14.39
C ALA A 423 17.14 36.40 15.85
N VAL A 424 16.79 35.41 16.67
CA VAL A 424 17.29 35.25 18.04
C VAL A 424 18.81 35.06 18.04
N ALA A 425 19.36 34.23 17.14
CA ALA A 425 20.79 34.04 17.01
C ALA A 425 21.53 35.35 16.67
N VAL A 426 20.98 36.14 15.74
CA VAL A 426 21.53 37.46 15.37
C VAL A 426 21.45 38.43 16.55
N SER A 427 20.33 38.46 17.28
CA SER A 427 20.18 39.31 18.47
C SER A 427 21.15 38.93 19.59
N LYS A 428 21.34 37.63 19.83
CA LYS A 428 22.33 37.12 20.79
C LYS A 428 23.76 37.49 20.39
N ALA A 429 24.10 37.37 19.09
CA ALA A 429 25.42 37.79 18.59
C ALA A 429 25.66 39.28 18.81
N LYS A 430 24.65 40.13 18.55
CA LYS A 430 24.72 41.58 18.83
C LYS A 430 24.87 41.86 20.33
N HIS A 431 24.10 41.17 21.17
CA HIS A 431 24.18 41.30 22.62
C HIS A 431 25.60 40.98 23.10
N SER A 432 26.12 39.80 22.76
CA SER A 432 27.48 39.37 23.09
C SER A 432 28.57 40.33 22.57
N PHE A 433 28.39 40.88 21.36
CA PHE A 433 29.30 41.88 20.80
C PHE A 433 29.34 43.16 21.66
N PHE A 434 28.19 43.71 22.04
CA PHE A 434 28.14 44.92 22.86
C PHE A 434 28.56 44.67 24.32
N THR A 435 28.25 43.49 24.87
CA THR A 435 28.72 43.08 26.20
C THR A 435 30.24 43.01 26.25
N SER A 436 30.88 42.30 25.31
CA SER A 436 32.35 42.20 25.25
C SER A 436 33.03 43.56 25.01
N LEU A 437 32.43 44.44 24.21
CA LEU A 437 32.91 45.82 24.04
C LEU A 437 32.81 46.62 25.36
N SER A 438 31.76 46.41 26.15
CA SER A 438 31.56 47.12 27.43
C SER A 438 32.48 46.64 28.54
N GLU A 439 32.88 45.37 28.53
CA GLU A 439 33.76 44.78 29.53
C GLU A 439 35.24 45.17 29.33
N ASP A 440 35.76 45.08 28.10
CA ASP A 440 37.13 45.49 27.75
C ASP A 440 37.20 46.14 26.35
N PRO A 441 36.91 47.45 26.26
CA PRO A 441 36.85 48.11 24.96
C PRO A 441 38.21 48.13 24.26
N THR A 442 39.33 48.19 25.00
CA THR A 442 40.65 48.36 24.42
C THR A 442 41.18 47.11 23.77
N ASN A 443 41.06 45.94 24.41
CA ASN A 443 41.46 44.69 23.81
C ASN A 443 40.42 44.22 22.79
N PHE A 444 39.14 44.48 23.03
CA PHE A 444 38.09 44.19 22.07
C PHE A 444 38.33 44.87 20.71
N VAL A 445 38.59 46.18 20.68
CA VAL A 445 38.82 46.91 19.42
C VAL A 445 40.06 46.40 18.69
N LYS A 446 41.15 46.07 19.41
CA LYS A 446 42.35 45.47 18.81
C LYS A 446 42.05 44.12 18.15
N ASN A 447 41.35 43.25 18.87
CA ASN A 447 40.96 41.93 18.37
C ASN A 447 40.00 42.06 17.20
N TRP A 448 39.01 42.94 17.30
CA TRP A 448 38.05 43.20 16.23
C TRP A 448 38.72 43.71 14.95
N LEU A 449 39.65 44.68 15.05
CA LEU A 449 40.42 45.16 13.91
C LEU A 449 41.27 44.05 13.27
N SER A 450 41.88 43.19 14.08
CA SER A 450 42.63 42.04 13.57
C SER A 450 41.75 41.01 12.85
N SER A 451 40.53 40.76 13.37
CA SER A 451 39.54 39.89 12.74
C SER A 451 39.05 40.45 11.41
N GLN A 452 38.67 41.74 11.36
CA GLN A 452 38.21 42.39 10.13
C GLN A 452 39.30 42.43 9.06
N LYS A 453 40.56 42.66 9.45
CA LYS A 453 41.71 42.57 8.52
C LYS A 453 41.82 41.18 7.92
N ARG A 454 41.75 40.13 8.74
CA ARG A 454 41.81 38.73 8.29
C ARG A 454 40.63 38.37 7.39
N ASP A 455 39.42 38.82 7.74
CA ASP A 455 38.22 38.58 6.92
C ASP A 455 38.33 39.26 5.56
N LEU A 456 38.86 40.49 5.49
CA LEU A 456 39.14 41.18 4.23
C LEU A 456 40.19 40.44 3.39
N GLU A 457 41.27 39.95 3.98
CA GLU A 457 42.27 39.14 3.29
C GLU A 457 41.66 37.89 2.66
N VAL A 458 40.72 37.24 3.36
CA VAL A 458 39.99 36.07 2.86
C VAL A 458 39.06 36.45 1.70
N ILE A 459 38.26 37.51 1.85
CA ILE A 459 37.31 37.97 0.81
C ILE A 459 38.05 38.43 -0.45
N MET A 460 39.20 39.12 -0.29
CA MET A 460 40.04 39.58 -1.39
C MET A 460 40.85 38.44 -2.03
N GLY A 461 40.80 37.23 -1.47
CA GLY A 461 41.57 36.08 -1.94
C GLY A 461 43.07 36.22 -1.72
N GLU A 462 43.50 37.25 -0.99
CA GLU A 462 44.90 37.47 -0.61
C GLU A 462 45.39 36.39 0.35
N ALA A 463 44.49 35.81 1.15
CA ALA A 463 44.76 34.66 2.00
C ALA A 463 45.24 33.41 1.22
N SER A 464 44.95 33.29 -0.08
CA SER A 464 45.39 32.15 -0.90
C SER A 464 46.83 32.28 -1.40
N ARG A 465 47.45 33.46 -1.27
CA ARG A 465 48.90 33.62 -1.47
C ARG A 465 49.59 33.29 -0.14
N GLY A 466 49.68 31.99 0.14
CA GLY A 466 50.22 31.37 1.36
C GLY A 466 51.06 32.28 2.25
N GLY A 467 50.49 32.61 3.42
CA GLY A 467 51.16 33.33 4.50
C GLY A 467 50.43 34.63 4.81
N GLY A 468 49.81 34.70 6.00
CA GLY A 468 49.17 35.91 6.56
C GLY A 468 50.14 37.03 6.91
N GLU A 469 51.22 37.16 6.14
CA GLU A 469 52.14 38.27 6.17
C GLU A 469 52.02 38.94 4.81
N HIS A 470 51.27 40.04 4.75
CA HIS A 470 51.37 40.93 3.60
C HIS A 470 52.87 41.15 3.31
N ALA A 471 53.34 40.87 2.08
CA ALA A 471 54.69 41.23 1.66
C ALA A 471 54.95 42.76 1.72
N SER A 472 53.93 43.55 2.07
CA SER A 472 53.95 44.99 2.32
C SER A 472 53.67 45.36 3.79
N GLY A 473 53.59 44.37 4.68
CA GLY A 473 53.39 44.58 6.12
C GLY A 473 54.57 45.32 6.74
N ASP A 474 54.31 46.15 7.74
CA ASP A 474 55.31 47.00 8.38
C ASP A 474 56.45 46.19 9.05
N GLU A 475 56.20 44.91 9.32
CA GLU A 475 57.13 43.92 9.85
C GLU A 475 58.26 43.58 8.88
N TRP A 476 58.00 43.59 7.56
CA TRP A 476 59.02 43.44 6.51
C TRP A 476 59.87 44.71 6.33
N ARG A 477 59.45 45.85 6.88
CA ARG A 477 60.22 47.11 6.83
C ARG A 477 61.28 47.21 7.93
N ARG A 478 61.19 46.39 8.99
CA ARG A 478 62.14 46.40 10.10
C ARG A 478 63.29 45.42 9.85
N GLY A 479 64.53 45.90 9.89
CA GLY A 479 65.74 45.05 9.88
C GLY A 479 66.21 44.67 11.29
N GLY A 480 67.09 43.67 11.42
CA GLY A 480 67.66 43.25 12.71
C GLY A 480 67.72 41.74 12.90
N LYS A 481 68.32 41.28 14.01
CA LYS A 481 68.43 39.84 14.35
C LYS A 481 67.08 39.18 14.64
N ASP A 482 66.12 39.96 15.11
CA ASP A 482 64.74 39.53 15.43
C ASP A 482 63.74 39.91 14.32
N SER A 483 64.23 40.25 13.13
CA SER A 483 63.40 40.61 11.97
C SER A 483 62.85 39.39 11.25
N VAL A 484 61.72 39.55 10.56
CA VAL A 484 61.15 38.56 9.63
C VAL A 484 62.18 38.11 8.58
N TRP A 485 63.10 38.99 8.17
CA TRP A 485 64.20 38.66 7.24
C TRP A 485 65.23 37.66 7.80
N ALA A 486 65.33 37.53 9.13
CA ALA A 486 66.24 36.59 9.79
C ALA A 486 65.61 35.22 10.03
N THR A 487 64.31 35.06 9.75
CA THR A 487 63.59 33.80 9.94
C THR A 487 64.06 32.72 8.97
N GLN A 488 63.93 31.46 9.41
CA GLN A 488 64.32 30.30 8.64
C GLN A 488 63.49 30.17 7.34
N ASN A 489 62.20 30.49 7.40
CA ASN A 489 61.31 30.49 6.24
C ASN A 489 61.74 31.48 5.16
N ALA A 490 62.18 32.69 5.54
CA ALA A 490 62.69 33.68 4.60
C ALA A 490 63.98 33.20 3.92
N ARG A 491 64.91 32.61 4.68
CA ARG A 491 66.16 32.04 4.15
C ARG A 491 65.92 30.87 3.20
N GLU A 492 65.04 29.94 3.57
CA GLU A 492 64.68 28.79 2.75
C GLU A 492 63.96 29.22 1.47
N SER A 493 63.09 30.23 1.54
CA SER A 493 62.41 30.80 0.37
C SER A 493 63.39 31.47 -0.60
N VAL A 494 64.38 32.22 -0.09
CA VAL A 494 65.45 32.83 -0.90
C VAL A 494 66.34 31.76 -1.54
N ASN A 495 66.68 30.69 -0.80
CA ASN A 495 67.43 29.55 -1.35
C ASN A 495 66.65 28.83 -2.46
N VAL A 496 65.34 28.65 -2.30
CA VAL A 496 64.47 28.08 -3.33
C VAL A 496 64.39 29.00 -4.56
N LEU A 497 64.26 30.32 -4.38
CA LEU A 497 64.30 31.30 -5.47
C LEU A 497 65.64 31.27 -6.23
N LEU A 498 66.76 31.24 -5.52
CA LEU A 498 68.10 31.12 -6.10
C LEU A 498 68.29 29.80 -6.85
N SER A 499 67.72 28.70 -6.33
CA SER A 499 67.77 27.38 -6.99
C SER A 499 66.93 27.30 -8.27
N LYS A 500 65.82 28.07 -8.36
CA LYS A 500 64.98 28.19 -9.55
C LYS A 500 65.53 29.13 -10.63
N GLN A 501 66.54 29.94 -10.31
CA GLN A 501 67.13 30.93 -11.23
C GLN A 501 68.23 30.37 -12.15
N ARG A 502 68.25 29.04 -12.37
CA ARG A 502 69.12 28.36 -13.33
C ARG A 502 68.33 27.69 -14.45
#